data_AF-A0A2W4L218-F1
#
_entry.id   AF-A0A2W4L218-F1
#
_cell.length_a   1.000
_cell.length_b   1.000
_cell.length_c   1.000
_cell.angle_alpha   90.00
_cell.angle_beta   90.00
_cell.angle_gamma   90.00
#
_symmetry.space_group_name_H-M   'P 1'
#
loop_
_entity.id
_entity.type
_entity.pdbx_description
1 polymer ?
#
loop_
_entity_poly.entity_id
_entity_poly.type
_entity_poly.pdbx_seq_one_letter_code
_entity_poly.pdbx_strand_id
1 'polypeptide(L)'
;MSLRQTAASGDRLATLEQLRDHLAAAVESCESMRDLAALAGRLQSVLAEIAELAPPKQVGDVVDEIAQRRAARRAGTAKSKKRATGTG
;
A
#
# COMPACT_ATOMS: atom_id res chain seq x y z
N MET A 1 -9.93 -11.74 18.63
CA MET A 1 -10.27 -12.85 17.71
C MET A 1 -9.07 -13.15 16.83
N SER A 2 -8.66 -14.41 16.70
CA SER A 2 -7.62 -14.82 15.75
C SER A 2 -8.16 -14.90 14.32
N LEU A 3 -7.31 -14.73 13.31
CA LEU A 3 -7.67 -14.85 11.88
C LEU A 3 -8.51 -16.10 11.58
N ARG A 4 -8.16 -17.24 12.19
CA ARG A 4 -8.86 -18.51 12.02
C ARG A 4 -10.31 -18.49 12.54
N GLN A 5 -10.58 -17.76 13.62
CA GLN A 5 -11.93 -17.64 14.19
C GLN A 5 -12.79 -16.72 13.33
N THR A 6 -12.22 -15.63 12.81
CA THR A 6 -12.91 -14.68 11.92
C THR A 6 -13.19 -15.30 10.55
N ALA A 7 -12.26 -16.07 10.00
CA ALA A 7 -12.50 -16.84 8.78
C ALA A 7 -13.65 -17.85 8.95
N ALA A 8 -13.79 -18.45 10.14
CA ALA A 8 -14.85 -19.40 10.44
C ALA A 8 -16.22 -18.74 10.67
N SER A 9 -16.29 -17.43 10.98
CA SER A 9 -17.56 -16.73 11.16
C SER A 9 -18.25 -16.39 9.84
N GLY A 10 -17.55 -16.52 8.71
CA GLY A 10 -18.07 -16.18 7.38
C GLY A 10 -18.07 -14.68 7.06
N ASP A 11 -17.56 -13.85 7.97
CA ASP A 11 -17.38 -12.42 7.72
C ASP A 11 -16.13 -12.20 6.86
N ARG A 12 -16.37 -12.12 5.54
CA ARG A 12 -15.30 -11.97 4.55
C ARG A 12 -14.54 -10.65 4.73
N LEU A 13 -15.21 -9.55 5.10
CA LEU A 13 -14.57 -8.25 5.26
C LEU A 13 -13.66 -8.26 6.50
N ALA A 14 -14.18 -8.71 7.65
CA ALA A 14 -13.40 -8.81 8.87
C ALA A 14 -12.21 -9.78 8.73
N THR A 15 -12.38 -10.85 7.94
CA THR A 15 -11.29 -11.78 7.64
C THR A 15 -10.17 -11.13 6.84
N LEU A 16 -10.51 -10.34 5.81
CA LEU A 16 -9.53 -9.63 4.99
C LEU A 16 -8.81 -8.54 5.78
N GLU A 17 -9.51 -7.81 6.66
CA GLU A 17 -8.91 -6.82 7.54
C GLU A 17 -7.87 -7.44 8.48
N GLN A 18 -8.19 -8.58 9.10
CA GLN A 18 -7.21 -9.28 9.94
C GLN A 18 -6.04 -9.86 9.12
N LEU A 19 -6.29 -10.31 7.90
CA LEU A 19 -5.24 -10.80 7.00
C LEU A 19 -4.30 -9.66 6.58
N ARG A 20 -4.83 -8.46 6.33
CA ARG A 20 -4.06 -7.25 6.06
C ARG A 20 -3.10 -6.96 7.21
N ASP A 21 -3.60 -6.95 8.44
CA ASP A 21 -2.79 -6.61 9.62
C ASP A 21 -1.69 -7.65 9.85
N HIS A 22 -2.00 -8.93 9.64
CA HIS A 22 -1.01 -10.01 9.74
C HIS A 22 0.07 -9.91 8.63
N LEU A 23 -0.32 -9.55 7.40
CA LEU A 23 0.63 -9.34 6.30
C LEU A 23 1.51 -8.11 6.53
N ALA A 24 0.96 -7.02 7.07
CA ALA A 24 1.72 -5.82 7.42
C ALA A 24 2.81 -6.14 8.45
N ALA A 25 2.47 -6.84 9.53
CA ALA A 25 3.43 -7.28 10.53
C ALA A 25 4.52 -8.21 9.93
N ALA A 26 4.13 -9.13 9.05
CA ALA A 26 5.06 -10.02 8.37
C ALA A 26 6.02 -9.28 7.43
N VAL A 27 5.56 -8.22 6.76
CA VAL A 27 6.41 -7.36 5.91
C VAL A 27 7.43 -6.60 6.75
N GLU A 28 7.01 -6.05 7.90
CA GLU A 28 7.90 -5.32 8.82
C GLU A 28 9.01 -6.21 9.40
N SER A 29 8.69 -7.47 9.72
CA SER A 29 9.67 -8.42 10.26
C SER A 29 10.43 -9.22 9.19
N CYS A 30 10.22 -8.96 7.89
CA CYS A 30 10.82 -9.75 6.82
C CYS A 30 12.23 -9.26 6.48
N GLU A 31 13.23 -10.13 6.68
CA GLU A 31 14.63 -9.84 6.34
C GLU A 31 14.99 -10.25 4.90
N SER A 32 14.17 -11.09 4.26
CA SER A 32 14.39 -11.59 2.90
C SER A 32 13.72 -10.68 1.86
N MET A 33 14.53 -10.04 1.02
CA MET A 33 14.05 -9.17 -0.06
C MET A 33 13.10 -9.88 -1.04
N ARG A 34 13.30 -11.18 -1.28
CA ARG A 34 12.43 -11.98 -2.14
C ARG A 34 11.06 -12.18 -1.51
N ASP A 35 11.03 -12.54 -0.24
CA ASP A 35 9.79 -12.82 0.48
C ASP A 35 9.05 -11.52 0.78
N LEU A 36 9.77 -10.42 1.01
CA LEU A 36 9.19 -9.08 1.16
C LEU A 36 8.43 -8.66 -0.10
N ALA A 37 8.97 -8.90 -1.29
CA ALA A 37 8.27 -8.59 -2.55
C ALA A 37 6.97 -9.43 -2.70
N ALA A 38 7.03 -10.71 -2.35
CA ALA A 38 5.86 -11.59 -2.38
C ALA A 38 4.78 -11.17 -1.35
N LEU A 39 5.19 -10.84 -0.12
CA LEU A 39 4.31 -10.38 0.95
C LEU A 39 3.67 -9.03 0.61
N ALA A 40 4.46 -8.09 0.07
CA ALA A 40 3.95 -6.79 -0.38
C ALA A 40 2.92 -6.93 -1.51
N GLY A 41 3.16 -7.83 -2.47
CA GLY A 41 2.19 -8.13 -3.52
C GLY A 41 0.89 -8.72 -2.97
N ARG A 42 0.98 -9.66 -2.03
CA ARG A 42 -0.19 -10.25 -1.36
C ARG A 42 -0.98 -9.19 -0.59
N LEU A 43 -0.29 -8.29 0.13
CA LEU A 43 -0.92 -7.19 0.87
C LEU A 43 -1.68 -6.25 -0.06
N GLN A 44 -1.11 -5.92 -1.23
CA GLN A 44 -1.79 -5.10 -2.24
C GLN A 44 -3.08 -5.75 -2.75
N SER A 45 -3.07 -7.06 -3.02
CA SER A 45 -4.28 -7.78 -3.44
C SER A 45 -5.36 -7.75 -2.36
N VAL A 46 -5.00 -7.99 -1.09
CA VAL A 46 -5.95 -7.95 0.03
C VAL A 46 -6.54 -6.55 0.20
N LEU A 47 -5.75 -5.49 0.06
CA LEU A 47 -6.25 -4.11 0.10
C LEU A 47 -7.23 -3.81 -1.03
N ALA A 48 -7.00 -4.35 -2.23
CA ALA A 48 -7.93 -4.21 -3.35
C ALA A 48 -9.25 -4.94 -3.07
N GLU A 49 -9.21 -6.18 -2.57
CA GLU A 49 -10.42 -6.93 -2.20
C GLU A 49 -11.22 -6.23 -1.09
N ILE A 50 -10.54 -5.64 -0.09
CA ILE A 50 -11.20 -4.83 0.94
C ILE A 50 -11.87 -3.61 0.31
N ALA A 51 -11.20 -2.93 -0.63
CA ALA A 51 -11.77 -1.76 -1.30
C ALA A 51 -13.00 -2.10 -2.16
N GLU A 52 -13.06 -3.29 -2.74
CA GLU A 52 -14.24 -3.78 -3.47
C GLU A 52 -15.41 -4.13 -2.55
N LEU A 53 -15.12 -4.66 -1.36
CA LEU A 53 -16.13 -5.12 -0.40
C LEU A 53 -16.61 -4.01 0.55
N ALA A 54 -15.77 -3.03 0.84
CA ALA A 54 -16.15 -1.88 1.62
C ALA A 54 -17.13 -1.03 0.80
N PRO A 55 -18.32 -0.68 1.32
CA PRO A 55 -19.18 0.29 0.65
C PRO A 55 -18.38 1.58 0.42
N PRO A 56 -18.54 2.28 -0.71
CA PRO A 56 -17.74 3.44 -1.04
C PRO A 56 -17.96 4.54 0.00
N LYS A 57 -17.14 4.55 1.05
CA LYS A 57 -16.98 5.69 1.93
C LYS A 57 -16.19 6.70 1.11
N GLN A 58 -16.85 7.78 0.72
CA GLN A 58 -16.23 8.97 0.16
C GLN A 58 -15.14 9.47 1.14
N VAL A 59 -13.90 9.01 0.99
CA VAL A 59 -12.75 9.47 1.79
C VAL A 59 -11.54 9.48 0.85
N GLY A 60 -11.34 10.63 0.20
CA GLY A 60 -10.18 10.88 -0.66
C GLY A 60 -8.92 11.16 0.13
N ASP A 61 -8.23 10.11 0.62
CA ASP A 61 -7.10 10.38 1.54
C ASP A 61 -5.89 9.43 1.48
N VAL A 62 -5.78 8.51 0.52
CA VAL A 62 -4.58 7.62 0.45
C VAL A 62 -3.94 7.59 -0.93
N VAL A 63 -4.75 7.62 -1.99
CA VAL A 63 -4.24 7.73 -3.36
C VAL A 63 -3.65 9.12 -3.61
N ASP A 64 -4.20 10.16 -2.96
CA ASP A 64 -3.74 11.53 -3.10
C ASP A 64 -2.38 11.78 -2.44
N GLU A 65 -2.07 11.14 -1.30
CA GLU A 65 -0.74 11.24 -0.69
C GLU A 65 0.36 10.61 -1.56
N ILE A 66 0.09 9.45 -2.17
CA ILE A 66 1.06 8.82 -3.07
C ILE A 66 1.17 9.60 -4.39
N ALA A 67 0.08 10.16 -4.91
CA ALA A 67 0.09 11.05 -6.07
C ALA A 67 0.88 12.34 -5.78
N GLN A 68 0.68 12.98 -4.62
CA GLN A 68 1.44 14.14 -4.18
C GLN A 68 2.93 13.82 -3.98
N ARG A 69 3.27 12.69 -3.36
CA ARG A 69 4.67 12.26 -3.18
C ARG A 69 5.36 11.96 -4.52
N ARG A 70 4.61 11.51 -5.53
CA ARG A 70 5.13 11.33 -6.90
C ARG A 70 5.26 12.66 -7.64
N ALA A 71 4.31 13.59 -7.50
CA ALA A 71 4.37 14.93 -8.09
C ALA A 71 5.53 15.76 -7.52
N ALA A 72 5.75 15.72 -6.20
CA ALA A 72 6.85 16.39 -5.52
C ALA A 72 8.22 15.88 -6.02
N ARG A 73 8.38 14.57 -6.24
CA ARG A 73 9.60 14.00 -6.81
C ARG A 73 9.85 14.48 -8.25
N ARG A 74 8.81 14.57 -9.09
CA ARG A 74 8.93 15.04 -10.47
C ARG A 74 9.29 16.53 -10.56
N ALA A 75 8.76 17.36 -9.67
CA ALA A 75 9.10 18.79 -9.59
C ALA A 75 10.56 19.03 -9.17
N GLY A 76 11.12 18.18 -8.29
CA GLY A 76 12.54 18.22 -7.91
C GLY A 76 13.49 17.95 -9.08
N THR A 77 13.18 16.97 -9.93
CA THR A 77 13.97 16.64 -11.13
C THR A 77 13.93 17.72 -12.22
N ALA A 78 12.81 18.44 -12.38
CA ALA A 78 12.71 19.55 -13.33
C ALA A 78 13.59 20.75 -12.93
N LYS A 79 13.75 20.99 -11.63
CA LYS A 79 14.59 22.09 -11.10
C LYS A 79 16.09 21.81 -11.28
N SER A 80 16.51 20.54 -11.28
CA SER A 80 17.91 20.15 -11.50
C SER A 80 18.35 20.28 -12.96
N LYS A 81 17.46 20.05 -13.94
CA LYS A 81 17.80 20.19 -15.37
C LYS A 81 18.01 21.64 -15.82
N LYS A 82 17.39 22.63 -15.16
CA LYS A 82 17.57 24.06 -15.49
C LYS A 82 18.93 24.64 -15.05
N ARG A 83 19.69 23.95 -14.20
CA ARG A 83 21.00 24.43 -13.70
C ARG A 83 22.20 23.92 -14.50
N ALA A 84 22.01 23.01 -15.46
CA ALA A 84 23.10 22.35 -16.17
C ALA A 84 23.37 22.90 -17.60
N THR A 85 22.67 23.95 -18.04
CA THR A 85 22.90 24.60 -19.34
C THR A 85 23.15 26.08 -19.17
N GLY A 86 24.35 26.42 -18.68
CA GLY A 86 24.78 27.80 -18.50
C GLY A 86 26.26 27.91 -18.13
N THR A 87 27.16 27.41 -18.99
CA THR A 87 28.58 27.77 -19.02
C THR A 87 29.10 27.49 -20.43
N GLY A 88 29.60 28.53 -21.11
CA GLY A 88 30.21 28.48 -22.43
C GLY A 88 29.68 29.58 -23.33
#